data_AF-A0A6P0Y445-F1
#
_entry.id   AF-A0A6P0Y445-F1
#
_cell.length_a   1.000
_cell.length_b   1.000
_cell.length_c   1.000
_cell.angle_alpha   90.00
_cell.angle_beta   90.00
_cell.angle_gamma   90.00
#
_symmetry.space_group_name_H-M   'P 1'
#
loop_
_entity.id
_entity.type
_entity.pdbx_description
1 polymer ?
#
loop_
_entity_poly.entity_id
_entity_poly.type
_entity_poly.pdbx_seq_one_letter_code
_entity_poly.pdbx_strand_id
1 'polypeptide(L)'
;MVELSKPNDKAIEVDAICFETLLPETVLNLPEKKSGVETSVKIGIRITNNSNNDFYFNFYSTLIPQLIVPNWQIVQEYYTSNFLKRILVSDLLLVVPGKSITFFPHAKLLWKKMINLNLK
;
A
#
# COMPACT_ATOMS: atom_id res chain seq x y z
N MET A 1 -5.89 0.65 35.29
CA MET A 1 -5.52 -0.65 34.70
C MET A 1 -5.39 -0.39 33.20
N VAL A 2 -4.18 -0.30 32.68
CA VAL A 2 -3.94 -0.06 31.24
C VAL A 2 -3.78 -1.43 30.60
N GLU A 3 -4.76 -1.84 29.80
CA GLU A 3 -4.64 -3.05 28.99
C GLU A 3 -3.59 -2.80 27.91
N LEU A 4 -2.42 -3.42 28.07
CA LEU A 4 -1.45 -3.56 26.99
C LEU A 4 -2.03 -4.55 25.98
N SER A 5 -2.66 -4.04 24.94
CA SER A 5 -3.02 -4.85 23.78
C SER A 5 -1.74 -5.39 23.15
N LYS A 6 -1.76 -6.69 22.81
CA LYS A 6 -0.67 -7.32 22.04
C LYS A 6 -0.36 -6.46 20.81
N PRO A 7 0.91 -6.33 20.38
CA PRO A 7 1.22 -5.68 19.12
C PRO A 7 0.41 -6.38 18.03
N ASN A 8 -0.43 -5.60 17.34
CA ASN A 8 -1.12 -6.07 16.16
C ASN A 8 -0.03 -6.26 15.11
N ASP A 9 0.25 -7.49 14.65
CA ASP A 9 1.31 -7.77 13.65
C ASP A 9 1.12 -6.99 12.33
N LYS A 10 -0.03 -6.34 12.15
CA LYS A 10 -0.39 -5.52 10.99
C LYS A 10 -0.18 -4.02 11.21
N ALA A 11 0.14 -3.58 12.43
CA ALA A 11 0.29 -2.19 12.79
C ALA A 11 1.68 -1.87 13.33
N ILE A 12 2.24 -0.75 12.88
CA ILE A 12 3.51 -0.22 13.36
C ILE A 12 3.31 1.24 13.77
N GLU A 13 3.86 1.63 14.91
CA GLU A 13 3.81 3.01 15.39
C GLU A 13 5.21 3.64 15.33
N VAL A 14 5.30 4.81 14.72
CA VAL A 14 6.53 5.60 14.57
C VAL A 14 6.17 7.06 14.83
N ASP A 15 6.90 7.73 15.73
CA ASP A 15 6.68 9.14 16.07
C ASP A 15 5.23 9.50 16.44
N ALA A 16 4.58 8.62 17.22
CA ALA A 16 3.16 8.73 17.60
C ALA A 16 2.19 8.71 16.40
N ILE A 17 2.62 8.19 15.25
CA ILE A 17 1.76 7.87 14.11
C ILE A 17 1.69 6.35 13.96
N CYS A 18 0.48 5.80 14.09
CA CYS A 18 0.24 4.38 13.89
C CYS A 18 -0.22 4.12 12.46
N PHE A 19 0.49 3.22 11.78
CA PHE A 19 0.19 2.75 10.43
C PHE A 19 -0.27 1.30 10.51
N GLU A 20 -1.49 1.02 10.06
CA GLU A 20 -2.06 -0.31 10.06
C GLU A 20 -2.40 -0.78 8.65
N THR A 21 -1.88 -1.95 8.29
CA THR A 21 -2.16 -2.59 7.00
C THR A 21 -3.57 -3.20 7.02
N LEU A 22 -4.41 -2.77 6.09
CA LEU A 22 -5.76 -3.30 5.89
C LEU A 22 -5.79 -4.19 4.64
N LEU A 23 -5.77 -5.50 4.87
CA LEU A 23 -5.91 -6.53 3.85
C LEU A 23 -7.15 -7.37 4.17
N PRO A 24 -8.29 -7.11 3.51
CA PRO A 24 -9.50 -7.93 3.67
C PRO A 24 -9.29 -9.38 3.24
N GLU A 25 -8.43 -9.58 2.23
CA GLU A 25 -8.05 -10.89 1.71
C GLU A 25 -6.53 -11.04 1.81
N THR A 26 -6.06 -12.02 2.57
CA THR A 26 -4.62 -12.32 2.73
C THR A 26 -4.12 -13.37 1.74
N VAL A 27 -5.04 -14.10 1.09
CA VAL A 27 -4.74 -15.07 0.04
C VAL A 27 -5.30 -14.51 -1.27
N LEU A 28 -4.41 -14.24 -2.22
CA LEU A 28 -4.76 -13.65 -3.50
C LEU A 28 -4.66 -14.69 -4.61
N ASN A 29 -5.68 -14.76 -5.46
CA ASN A 29 -5.63 -15.53 -6.70
C ASN A 29 -4.87 -14.73 -7.75
N LEU A 30 -3.71 -15.24 -8.17
CA LEU A 30 -2.95 -14.59 -9.24
C LEU A 30 -3.74 -14.67 -10.56
N PRO A 31 -3.72 -13.61 -11.39
CA PRO A 31 -4.34 -13.67 -12.71
C PRO A 31 -3.69 -14.76 -13.55
N GLU A 32 -4.44 -15.30 -14.51
CA GLU A 32 -3.87 -16.18 -15.54
C GLU A 32 -2.67 -15.48 -16.20
N LYS A 33 -1.61 -16.24 -16.52
CA LYS A 33 -0.40 -15.74 -17.19
C LYS A 33 -0.67 -15.39 -18.66
N LYS A 34 -1.57 -14.46 -18.90
CA LYS A 34 -1.98 -13.94 -20.20
C LYS A 34 -1.88 -12.41 -20.20
N SER A 35 -1.45 -11.85 -21.32
CA SER A 35 -1.32 -10.40 -21.47
C SER A 35 -2.69 -9.72 -21.35
N GLY A 36 -2.75 -8.63 -20.59
CA GLY A 36 -3.98 -7.85 -20.42
C GLY A 36 -4.98 -8.41 -19.41
N VAL A 37 -4.69 -9.55 -18.77
CA VAL A 37 -5.49 -10.06 -17.65
C VAL A 37 -5.02 -9.40 -16.36
N GLU A 38 -5.97 -8.78 -15.65
CA GLU A 38 -5.74 -8.07 -14.40
C GLU A 38 -6.62 -8.65 -13.29
N THR A 39 -6.06 -8.83 -12.10
CA THR A 39 -6.84 -9.12 -10.89
C THR A 39 -6.83 -7.88 -10.00
N SER A 40 -8.01 -7.34 -9.67
CA SER A 40 -8.10 -6.24 -8.70
C SER A 40 -7.78 -6.75 -7.31
N VAL A 41 -6.98 -6.00 -6.56
CA VAL A 41 -6.60 -6.37 -5.19
C VAL A 41 -6.94 -5.23 -4.24
N LYS A 42 -7.59 -5.57 -3.13
CA LYS A 42 -7.96 -4.59 -2.12
C LYS A 42 -6.87 -4.53 -1.06
N ILE A 43 -5.93 -3.62 -1.26
CA ILE A 43 -4.90 -3.27 -0.28
C ILE A 43 -5.24 -1.90 0.30
N GLY A 44 -5.05 -1.71 1.59
CA GLY A 44 -5.33 -0.45 2.24
C GLY A 44 -4.46 -0.21 3.44
N ILE A 45 -4.53 1.02 3.94
CA ILE A 45 -3.78 1.45 5.12
C ILE A 45 -4.65 2.39 5.93
N ARG A 46 -4.68 2.17 7.25
CA ARG A 46 -5.23 3.11 8.21
C ARG A 46 -4.08 3.83 8.88
N ILE A 47 -4.15 5.15 8.91
CA ILE A 47 -3.23 5.97 9.71
C ILE A 47 -4.01 6.55 10.87
N THR A 48 -3.47 6.42 12.06
CA THR A 48 -3.95 7.08 13.27
C THR A 48 -2.88 8.05 13.76
N ASN A 49 -3.25 9.31 13.94
CA ASN A 49 -2.36 10.33 14.48
C ASN A 49 -2.57 10.44 16.00
N ASN A 50 -1.65 9.87 16.78
CA ASN A 50 -1.62 9.98 18.25
C ASN A 50 -0.78 11.16 18.74
N SER A 51 -0.19 11.93 17.83
CA SER A 51 0.60 13.12 18.16
C SER A 51 -0.28 14.35 18.38
N ASN A 52 0.36 15.47 18.74
CA ASN A 52 -0.28 16.79 18.86
C ASN A 52 -0.14 17.66 17.59
N ASN A 53 0.49 17.16 16.53
CA ASN A 53 0.71 17.91 15.29
C ASN A 53 -0.16 17.37 14.15
N ASP A 54 -0.51 18.22 13.19
CA ASP A 54 -1.15 17.79 11.94
C ASP A 54 -0.12 17.17 10.98
N PHE A 55 -0.54 16.12 10.26
CA PHE A 55 0.30 15.47 9.25
C PHE A 55 -0.39 15.37 7.90
N TYR A 56 0.37 15.61 6.84
CA TYR A 56 -0.06 15.41 5.46
C TYR A 56 0.66 14.21 4.86
N PHE A 57 -0.09 13.22 4.39
CA PHE A 57 0.45 12.01 3.80
C PHE A 57 0.22 11.98 2.29
N ASN A 58 1.28 11.73 1.54
CA ASN A 58 1.22 11.38 0.13
C ASN A 58 1.30 9.85 -0.01
N PHE A 59 0.24 9.20 -0.45
CA PHE A 59 0.22 7.74 -0.63
C PHE A 59 0.54 7.27 -2.04
N TYR A 60 0.51 8.17 -3.02
CA TYR A 60 0.62 7.79 -4.43
C TYR A 60 2.02 7.32 -4.83
N SER A 61 3.04 7.74 -4.08
CA SER A 61 4.44 7.36 -4.33
C SER A 61 5.13 6.66 -3.15
N THR A 62 4.46 6.53 -2.00
CA THR A 62 5.09 6.00 -0.76
C THR A 62 4.57 4.63 -0.36
N LEU A 63 3.36 4.25 -0.80
CA LEU A 63 2.83 2.92 -0.53
C LEU A 63 3.40 1.92 -1.54
N ILE A 64 4.43 1.19 -1.13
CA ILE A 64 5.10 0.17 -1.94
C ILE A 64 4.64 -1.20 -1.44
N PRO A 65 3.67 -1.85 -2.13
CA PRO A 65 3.32 -3.22 -1.78
C PRO A 65 4.47 -4.16 -2.10
N GLN A 66 4.54 -5.28 -1.39
CA GLN A 66 5.42 -6.40 -1.68
C GLN A 66 4.59 -7.67 -1.82
N LEU A 67 4.78 -8.41 -2.91
CA LEU A 67 4.16 -9.72 -3.11
C LEU A 67 5.11 -10.83 -2.67
N ILE A 68 4.69 -11.60 -1.68
CA ILE A 68 5.45 -12.73 -1.11
C ILE A 68 4.67 -14.02 -1.41
N VAL A 69 5.33 -15.02 -1.99
CA VAL A 69 4.75 -16.36 -2.20
C VAL A 69 4.99 -17.28 -1.00
N PRO A 70 4.29 -18.44 -0.88
CA PRO A 70 4.38 -19.30 0.30
C PRO A 70 5.78 -19.78 0.70
N ASN A 71 6.75 -19.78 -0.21
CA ASN A 71 8.15 -20.12 0.08
C ASN A 71 8.98 -18.91 0.59
N TRP A 72 8.31 -17.82 0.98
CA TRP A 72 8.91 -16.56 1.47
C TRP A 72 9.77 -15.81 0.46
N GLN A 73 9.68 -16.16 -0.84
CA GLN A 73 10.32 -15.40 -1.89
C GLN A 73 9.45 -14.21 -2.31
N ILE A 74 10.09 -13.06 -2.51
CA ILE A 74 9.46 -11.88 -3.07
C ILE A 74 9.36 -12.09 -4.59
N VAL A 75 8.15 -11.98 -5.14
CA VAL A 75 7.88 -12.19 -6.59
C VAL A 75 7.78 -10.88 -7.37
N GLN A 76 7.78 -9.76 -6.66
CA GLN A 76 7.65 -8.46 -7.29
C GLN A 76 8.98 -7.99 -7.88
N GLU A 77 9.11 -8.10 -9.20
CA GLU A 77 10.23 -7.50 -9.93
C GLU A 77 10.07 -5.98 -10.10
N TYR A 78 8.83 -5.47 -10.23
CA TYR A 78 8.56 -4.04 -10.45
C TYR A 78 7.16 -3.62 -9.96
N TYR A 79 7.00 -2.37 -9.52
CA TYR A 79 5.71 -1.70 -9.39
C TYR A 79 5.62 -0.53 -10.37
N THR A 80 4.42 -0.23 -10.83
CA THR A 80 4.16 0.97 -11.63
C THR A 80 2.92 1.65 -11.10
N SER A 81 2.96 2.96 -10.95
CA SER A 81 1.77 3.76 -10.72
C SER A 81 1.45 4.54 -12.00
N ASN A 82 0.18 4.75 -12.28
CA ASN A 82 -0.28 5.58 -13.39
C ASN A 82 -0.23 7.08 -13.06
N PHE A 83 0.38 7.47 -11.94
CA PHE A 83 0.44 8.84 -11.47
C PHE A 83 1.61 9.59 -12.14
N LEU A 84 1.38 10.03 -13.39
CA LEU A 84 2.27 10.94 -14.11
C LEU A 84 2.01 12.43 -13.78
N LYS A 85 1.10 12.72 -12.84
CA LYS A 85 0.65 14.08 -12.52
C LYS A 85 1.46 14.66 -11.35
N ARG A 86 1.76 15.97 -11.42
CA ARG A 86 2.31 16.74 -10.31
C ARG A 86 1.36 16.64 -9.10
N ILE A 87 1.90 16.25 -7.95
CA ILE A 87 1.17 16.18 -6.68
C ILE A 87 0.74 17.59 -6.26
N LEU A 88 -0.55 17.78 -6.00
CA LEU A 88 -1.12 18.98 -5.40
C LEU A 88 -1.34 18.76 -3.91
N VAL A 89 -1.41 19.85 -3.13
CA VAL A 89 -1.74 19.77 -1.69
C VAL A 89 -3.11 19.11 -1.47
N SER A 90 -4.05 19.32 -2.38
CA SER A 90 -5.36 18.66 -2.37
C SER A 90 -5.31 17.14 -2.53
N ASP A 91 -4.20 16.61 -3.05
CA ASP A 91 -3.98 15.17 -3.21
C ASP A 91 -3.41 14.54 -1.93
N LEU A 92 -2.99 15.35 -0.95
CA LEU A 92 -2.46 14.89 0.32
C LEU A 92 -3.58 14.62 1.32
N LEU A 93 -3.42 13.54 2.09
CA LEU A 93 -4.34 13.18 3.15
C LEU A 93 -3.91 13.84 4.46
N LEU A 94 -4.73 14.76 4.98
CA LEU A 94 -4.55 15.37 6.28
C LEU A 94 -5.07 14.43 7.38
N VAL A 95 -4.23 14.18 8.39
CA VAL A 95 -4.59 13.46 9.60
C VAL A 95 -4.31 14.38 10.79
N VAL A 96 -5.38 14.90 11.39
CA VAL A 96 -5.29 15.77 12.59
C VAL A 96 -5.16 14.93 13.87
N PRO A 97 -4.66 15.50 14.97
CA PRO A 97 -4.51 14.83 16.27
C PRO A 97 -5.75 14.04 16.72
N GLY A 98 -5.51 12.83 17.20
CA GLY A 98 -6.53 11.90 17.70
C GLY A 98 -7.47 11.34 16.63
N LYS A 99 -7.24 11.62 15.35
CA LYS A 99 -8.05 11.10 14.24
C LYS A 99 -7.35 10.01 13.47
N SER A 100 -8.16 9.23 12.77
CA SER A 100 -7.69 8.21 11.84
C SER A 100 -8.25 8.47 10.45
N ILE A 101 -7.44 8.21 9.44
CA ILE A 101 -7.88 8.14 8.05
C ILE A 101 -7.63 6.75 7.50
N THR A 102 -8.46 6.32 6.56
CA THR A 102 -8.26 5.07 5.84
C THR A 102 -8.14 5.36 4.35
N PHE A 103 -7.15 4.75 3.71
CA PHE A 103 -6.89 4.88 2.29
C PHE A 103 -6.86 3.50 1.63
N PHE A 104 -7.59 3.35 0.53
CA PHE A 104 -7.60 2.15 -0.30
C PHE A 104 -7.26 2.56 -1.75
N PRO A 105 -6.00 2.41 -2.19
CA PRO A 105 -5.67 2.62 -3.59
C PRO A 105 -6.38 1.61 -4.48
N HIS A 106 -6.64 2.03 -5.73
CA HIS A 106 -7.07 1.10 -6.77
C HIS A 106 -5.88 0.29 -7.27
N ALA A 107 -5.62 -0.85 -6.63
CA ALA A 107 -4.49 -1.72 -6.93
C ALA A 107 -4.91 -2.91 -7.81
N LYS A 108 -4.01 -3.33 -8.70
CA LYS A 108 -4.21 -4.48 -9.58
C LYS A 108 -2.92 -5.27 -9.73
N LEU A 109 -3.06 -6.59 -9.84
CA LEU A 109 -2.01 -7.51 -10.25
C LEU A 109 -2.15 -7.81 -11.73
N LEU A 110 -1.04 -7.81 -12.46
CA LEU A 110 -0.99 -8.12 -13.90
C LEU A 110 0.34 -8.77 -14.27
N TRP A 111 0.33 -9.63 -15.27
CA TRP A 111 1.55 -10.17 -15.86
C TRP A 111 2.02 -9.28 -17.01
N LYS A 112 3.22 -8.72 -16.88
CA LYS A 112 3.85 -7.95 -17.95
C LYS A 112 4.93 -8.78 -18.61
N LYS A 113 4.78 -9.07 -19.91
CA LYS A 113 5.85 -9.65 -20.70
C LYS A 113 6.91 -8.56 -20.90
N MET A 114 8.11 -8.73 -20.35
CA MET A 114 9.23 -7.87 -20.70
C MET A 114 9.60 -8.11 -22.16
N ILE A 115 9.37 -7.10 -22.99
CA ILE A 115 9.90 -7.09 -24.37
C ILE A 115 11.26 -6.42 -24.27
N ASN A 116 12.34 -7.20 -24.46
CA ASN A 116 13.66 -6.63 -24.66
C ASN A 116 13.68 -5.97 -26.04
N LEU A 117 13.53 -4.64 -26.06
CA LEU A 117 13.84 -3.85 -27.24
C LEU A 117 15.37 -3.75 -27.34
N ASN A 118 15.98 -4.70 -28.04
CA ASN A 118 17.34 -4.54 -28.54
C ASN A 118 17.31 -3.44 -29.61
N LEU A 119 17.55 -2.20 -29.19
CA LEU A 119 17.86 -1.11 -30.11
C LEU A 119 19.26 -1.40 -30.68
N LYS A 120 19.30 -1.74 -31.96
CA LYS A 120 20.53 -1.81 -32.77
C LYS A 120 20.91 -0.43 -33.26
#